data_AF-A0A966B1G2-F1
#
_entry.id   AF-A0A966B1G2-F1
#
_cell.length_a   1.000
_cell.length_b   1.000
_cell.length_c   1.000
_cell.angle_alpha   90.00
_cell.angle_beta   90.00
_cell.angle_gamma   90.00
#
_symmetry.space_group_name_H-M   'P 1'
#
loop_
_entity.id
_entity.type
_entity.pdbx_description
1 polymer ?
#
loop_
_entity_poly.entity_id
_entity_poly.type
_entity_poly.pdbx_seq_one_letter_code
_entity_poly.pdbx_strand_id
1 'polypeptide(L)'
;MLLRKLFAAVFAVSLLIQSAFSSSPSLGSIIPRGAKRGTEVELNFNGDRLDDAVEILFYSPGFSVTELTPGGSAKHLKAKIAISPETELGEHLMRIRTKSGLSGVKSFWVGQFETVSEIEPNSEFATPQTIPFNSTIEGILENEDVDYYVIEAKKGQRISVEVEGIRLGNAFYDPYVAILNMERFELTASDDTSLLL
;
A
#
# COMPACT_ATOMS: atom_id res chain seq x y z
N MET A 1 -28.01 4.02 -57.98
CA MET A 1 -26.57 3.81 -57.76
C MET A 1 -25.98 4.73 -56.69
N LEU A 2 -26.40 6.01 -56.59
CA LEU A 2 -25.95 6.94 -55.54
C LEU A 2 -26.26 6.46 -54.10
N LEU A 3 -27.46 5.94 -53.84
CA LEU A 3 -27.90 5.56 -52.49
C LEU A 3 -27.06 4.40 -51.89
N ARG A 4 -26.59 3.47 -52.72
CA ARG A 4 -25.69 2.37 -52.31
C ARG A 4 -24.28 2.88 -51.97
N LYS A 5 -23.79 3.89 -52.69
CA LYS A 5 -22.50 4.54 -52.40
C LYS A 5 -22.56 5.38 -51.12
N LEU A 6 -23.71 6.01 -50.85
CA LEU A 6 -23.96 6.75 -49.61
C LEU A 6 -23.99 5.82 -48.39
N PHE A 7 -24.69 4.68 -48.49
CA PHE A 7 -24.72 3.67 -47.42
C PHE A 7 -23.34 3.06 -47.14
N ALA A 8 -22.56 2.76 -48.18
CA ALA A 8 -21.20 2.26 -48.03
C ALA A 8 -20.26 3.29 -47.37
N ALA A 9 -20.42 4.57 -47.68
CA ALA A 9 -19.64 5.65 -47.07
C ALA A 9 -20.00 5.84 -45.58
N VAL A 10 -21.29 5.79 -45.22
CA VAL A 10 -21.72 5.87 -43.81
C VAL A 10 -21.23 4.67 -43.01
N PHE A 11 -21.27 3.46 -43.58
CA PHE A 11 -20.77 2.25 -42.92
C PHE A 11 -19.24 2.28 -42.71
N ALA A 12 -18.49 2.81 -43.68
CA ALA A 12 -17.05 3.01 -43.58
C ALA A 12 -16.67 4.08 -42.54
N VAL A 13 -17.46 5.15 -42.41
CA VAL A 13 -17.27 6.17 -41.37
C VAL A 13 -17.60 5.62 -39.98
N SER A 14 -18.63 4.79 -39.82
CA SER A 14 -18.93 4.14 -38.53
C SER A 14 -17.86 3.14 -38.08
N LEU A 15 -17.14 2.51 -39.02
CA LEU A 15 -15.99 1.64 -38.73
C LEU A 15 -14.73 2.43 -38.34
N LEU A 16 -14.66 3.73 -38.61
CA LEU A 16 -13.59 4.63 -38.18
C LEU A 16 -13.85 5.25 -36.80
N ILE A 17 -15.07 5.14 -36.27
CA ILE A 17 -15.40 5.48 -34.88
C ILE A 17 -15.19 4.23 -34.01
N GLN A 18 -14.05 3.56 -34.18
CA GLN A 18 -13.60 2.65 -33.13
C GLN A 18 -13.24 3.54 -31.95
N SER A 19 -14.02 3.43 -30.89
CA SER A 19 -13.74 4.04 -29.60
C SER A 19 -12.29 3.73 -29.24
N ALA A 20 -11.42 4.72 -29.31
CA ALA A 20 -10.10 4.62 -28.72
C ALA A 20 -10.32 4.59 -27.20
N PHE A 21 -10.43 3.39 -26.64
CA PHE A 21 -10.37 3.20 -25.20
C PHE A 21 -8.94 3.51 -24.78
N SER A 22 -8.65 4.78 -24.53
CA SER A 22 -7.49 5.14 -23.73
C SER A 22 -7.82 4.68 -22.31
N SER A 23 -7.31 3.51 -21.94
CA SER A 23 -7.44 3.02 -20.57
C SER A 23 -6.47 3.83 -19.71
N SER A 24 -7.00 4.52 -18.71
CA SER A 24 -6.19 5.30 -17.78
C SER A 24 -5.16 4.40 -17.06
N PRO A 25 -4.00 4.94 -16.67
CA PRO A 25 -3.07 4.19 -15.82
C PRO A 25 -3.78 3.74 -14.56
N SER A 26 -3.49 2.53 -14.10
CA SER A 26 -4.03 1.97 -12.86
C SER A 26 -2.90 1.76 -11.88
N LEU A 27 -3.12 2.15 -10.63
CA LEU A 27 -2.22 1.85 -9.53
C LEU A 27 -2.90 0.83 -8.62
N GLY A 28 -2.34 -0.37 -8.57
CA GLY A 28 -2.85 -1.50 -7.80
C GLY A 28 -2.32 -1.51 -6.37
N SER A 29 -0.99 -1.51 -6.20
CA SER A 29 -0.34 -1.53 -4.89
C SER A 29 0.92 -0.67 -4.83
N ILE A 30 1.27 -0.28 -3.61
CA ILE A 30 2.53 0.35 -3.22
C ILE A 30 3.18 -0.61 -2.23
N ILE A 31 4.48 -0.86 -2.33
CA ILE A 31 5.22 -1.71 -1.39
C ILE A 31 6.56 -1.03 -1.09
N PRO A 32 6.89 -0.71 0.18
CA PRO A 32 6.08 -0.95 1.36
C PRO A 32 4.81 -0.10 1.46
N ARG A 33 3.87 -0.48 2.34
CA ARG A 33 2.61 0.27 2.59
C ARG A 33 2.79 1.52 3.44
N GLY A 34 3.92 1.62 4.12
CA GLY A 34 4.27 2.75 4.94
C GLY A 34 5.74 2.77 5.30
N ALA A 35 6.18 3.85 5.90
CA ALA A 35 7.54 4.00 6.38
C ALA A 35 7.62 5.00 7.52
N LYS A 36 8.74 4.98 8.24
CA LYS A 36 9.03 5.90 9.32
C LYS A 36 9.27 7.32 8.79
N ARG A 37 8.72 8.33 9.45
CA ARG A 37 9.08 9.74 9.15
C ARG A 37 10.57 10.01 9.38
N GLY A 38 11.13 10.94 8.60
CA GLY A 38 12.55 11.28 8.66
C GLY A 38 13.49 10.26 8.01
N THR A 39 12.95 9.34 7.19
CA THR A 39 13.74 8.33 6.48
C THR A 39 13.59 8.47 4.96
N GLU A 40 14.49 7.82 4.23
CA GLU A 40 14.30 7.57 2.80
C GLU A 40 13.88 6.11 2.60
N VAL A 41 12.94 5.88 1.68
CA VAL A 41 12.40 4.54 1.39
C VAL A 41 12.30 4.33 -0.11
N GLU A 42 12.67 3.12 -0.57
CA GLU A 42 12.39 2.66 -1.94
C GLU A 42 10.97 2.06 -1.97
N LEU A 43 10.14 2.60 -2.85
CA LEU A 43 8.78 2.15 -3.12
C LEU A 43 8.73 1.42 -4.46
N ASN A 44 8.08 0.26 -4.44
CA ASN A 44 7.70 -0.52 -5.60
C ASN A 44 6.20 -0.34 -5.83
N PHE A 45 5.84 0.17 -7.00
CA PHE A 45 4.46 0.36 -7.42
C PHE A 45 4.08 -0.72 -8.43
N ASN A 46 2.94 -1.37 -8.21
CA ASN A 46 2.39 -2.37 -9.14
C ASN A 46 1.06 -1.89 -9.70
N GLY A 47 0.87 -2.02 -11.01
CA GLY A 47 -0.32 -1.53 -11.69
C GLY A 47 -0.32 -1.85 -13.18
N ASP A 48 -0.91 -0.97 -13.99
CA ASP A 48 -0.83 -1.02 -15.45
C ASP A 48 -0.59 0.37 -16.03
N ARG A 49 0.17 0.42 -17.13
CA ARG A 49 0.48 1.62 -17.92
C ARG A 49 1.24 2.67 -17.08
N LEU A 50 2.25 2.22 -16.34
CA LEU A 50 3.10 3.05 -15.47
C LEU A 50 4.48 3.36 -16.09
N ASP A 51 4.77 2.86 -17.29
CA ASP A 51 6.06 2.99 -17.97
C ASP A 51 6.41 4.43 -18.38
N ASP A 52 5.41 5.29 -18.56
CA ASP A 52 5.56 6.71 -18.89
C ASP A 52 5.30 7.63 -17.69
N ALA A 53 5.53 7.13 -16.47
CA ALA A 53 5.44 7.92 -15.24
C ALA A 53 6.33 9.18 -15.29
N VAL A 54 5.78 10.29 -14.81
CA VAL A 54 6.42 11.60 -14.80
C VAL A 54 6.66 12.06 -13.36
N GLU A 55 5.69 11.87 -12.48
CA GLU A 55 5.80 12.26 -11.08
C GLU A 55 4.86 11.45 -10.18
N ILE A 56 5.16 11.46 -8.88
CA ILE A 56 4.24 11.03 -7.83
C ILE A 56 3.61 12.29 -7.24
N LEU A 57 2.28 12.35 -7.27
CA LEU A 57 1.51 13.41 -6.66
C LEU A 57 1.17 13.01 -5.22
N PHE A 58 1.63 13.81 -4.26
CA PHE A 58 1.25 13.70 -2.85
C PHE A 58 0.21 14.76 -2.52
N TYR A 59 -0.80 14.39 -1.72
CA TYR A 59 -1.87 15.30 -1.30
C TYR A 59 -1.63 15.96 0.06
N SER A 60 -0.44 15.73 0.60
CA SER A 60 0.04 16.24 1.89
C SER A 60 1.50 16.66 1.75
N PRO A 61 1.97 17.65 2.52
CA PRO A 61 3.37 18.07 2.52
C PRO A 61 4.28 17.00 3.13
N GLY A 62 5.60 17.18 2.98
CA GLY A 62 6.61 16.36 3.68
C GLY A 62 7.20 15.21 2.87
N PHE A 63 6.88 15.10 1.58
CA PHE A 63 7.41 14.07 0.68
C PHE A 63 8.22 14.69 -0.46
N SER A 64 9.37 14.10 -0.76
CA SER A 64 10.18 14.45 -1.92
C SER A 64 10.57 13.18 -2.69
N VAL A 65 10.38 13.17 -4.00
CA VAL A 65 10.86 12.06 -4.85
C VAL A 65 12.32 12.33 -5.23
N THR A 66 13.23 11.47 -4.80
CA THR A 66 14.66 11.57 -5.11
C THR A 66 15.04 10.75 -6.33
N GLU A 67 14.29 9.68 -6.62
CA GLU A 67 14.46 8.85 -7.80
C GLU A 67 13.11 8.34 -8.29
N LEU A 68 12.92 8.28 -9.62
CA LEU A 68 11.75 7.69 -10.25
C LEU A 68 12.18 6.94 -11.50
N THR A 69 12.09 5.61 -11.47
CA THR A 69 12.60 4.75 -12.55
C THR A 69 11.57 3.70 -12.96
N PRO A 70 11.43 3.41 -14.27
CA PRO A 70 10.58 2.31 -14.73
C PRO A 70 11.02 0.98 -14.10
N GLY A 71 10.06 0.16 -13.64
CA GLY A 71 10.33 -1.12 -12.97
C GLY A 71 10.58 -2.29 -13.93
N GLY A 72 10.96 -2.03 -15.18
CA GLY A 72 11.22 -3.06 -16.20
C GLY A 72 10.00 -3.51 -17.01
N SER A 73 8.79 -3.04 -16.69
CA SER A 73 7.58 -3.25 -17.50
C SER A 73 6.57 -2.11 -17.29
N ALA A 74 5.56 -2.04 -18.16
CA ALA A 74 4.43 -1.12 -17.99
C ALA A 74 3.60 -1.38 -16.72
N LYS A 75 3.86 -2.45 -15.98
CA LYS A 75 3.15 -2.81 -14.74
C LYS A 75 3.91 -2.43 -13.47
N HIS A 76 5.18 -2.05 -13.58
CA HIS A 76 6.04 -1.79 -12.44
C HIS A 76 6.71 -0.43 -12.55
N LEU A 77 6.77 0.28 -11.43
CA LEU A 77 7.48 1.54 -11.27
C LEU A 77 8.21 1.49 -9.93
N LYS A 78 9.43 2.03 -9.90
CA LYS A 78 10.20 2.18 -8.68
C LYS A 78 10.41 3.66 -8.39
N ALA A 79 10.34 4.04 -7.12
CA ALA A 79 10.71 5.38 -6.72
C ALA A 79 11.44 5.35 -5.38
N LYS A 80 12.40 6.23 -5.21
CA LYS A 80 12.95 6.55 -3.90
C LYS A 80 12.32 7.84 -3.43
N ILE A 81 11.76 7.83 -2.23
CA ILE A 81 11.15 9.01 -1.62
C ILE A 81 11.84 9.32 -0.29
N ALA A 82 12.00 10.61 0.00
CA ALA A 82 12.40 11.12 1.29
C ALA A 82 11.17 11.64 2.04
N ILE A 83 11.02 11.22 3.30
CA ILE A 83 9.94 11.62 4.19
C ILE A 83 10.50 12.58 5.24
N SER A 84 9.95 13.78 5.34
CA SER A 84 10.37 14.77 6.32
C SER A 84 10.20 14.25 7.76
N PRO A 85 11.08 14.59 8.71
CA PRO A 85 10.88 14.33 10.13
C PRO A 85 9.62 15.00 10.70
N GLU A 86 9.14 16.08 10.06
CA GLU A 86 7.97 16.85 10.44
C GLU A 86 6.68 16.38 9.75
N THR A 87 6.75 15.35 8.89
CA THR A 87 5.55 14.77 8.28
C THR A 87 4.63 14.25 9.38
N GLU A 88 3.33 14.56 9.24
CA GLU A 88 2.30 14.06 10.14
C GLU A 88 2.30 12.53 10.17
N LEU A 89 1.90 11.95 11.30
CA LEU A 89 1.73 10.52 11.40
C LEU A 89 0.34 10.14 10.86
N GLY A 90 0.24 8.98 10.23
CA GLY A 90 -1.03 8.45 9.74
C GLY A 90 -1.09 8.30 8.22
N GLU A 91 -2.31 8.35 7.69
CA GLU A 91 -2.59 8.13 6.28
C GLU A 91 -2.23 9.35 5.42
N HIS A 92 -1.49 9.10 4.34
CA HIS A 92 -1.22 10.06 3.29
C HIS A 92 -1.65 9.51 1.92
N LEU A 93 -2.28 10.35 1.11
CA LEU A 93 -2.74 9.95 -0.21
C LEU A 93 -1.71 10.31 -1.27
N MET A 94 -1.48 9.38 -2.20
CA MET A 94 -0.67 9.61 -3.39
C MET A 94 -1.27 8.98 -4.65
N ARG A 95 -0.84 9.48 -5.81
CA ARG A 95 -1.14 8.89 -7.13
C ARG A 95 -0.01 9.15 -8.11
N ILE A 96 0.05 8.36 -9.18
CA ILE A 96 1.06 8.50 -10.23
C ILE A 96 0.46 9.35 -11.36
N ARG A 97 1.20 10.39 -11.78
CA ARG A 97 0.94 11.06 -13.05
C ARG A 97 1.88 10.49 -14.11
N THR A 98 1.29 9.99 -15.18
CA THR A 98 2.00 9.58 -16.38
C THR A 98 1.78 10.61 -17.50
N LYS A 99 2.44 10.44 -18.66
CA LYS A 99 2.14 11.28 -19.84
C LYS A 99 0.76 10.95 -20.41
N SER A 100 0.29 9.73 -20.21
CA SER A 100 -0.98 9.19 -20.68
C SER A 100 -2.17 9.44 -19.76
N GLY A 101 -1.97 9.79 -18.49
CA GLY A 101 -3.06 10.13 -17.57
C GLY A 101 -2.68 10.16 -16.09
N LEU A 102 -3.70 10.06 -15.23
CA LEU A 102 -3.56 9.97 -13.78
C LEU A 102 -4.03 8.61 -13.30
N SER A 103 -3.28 7.99 -12.39
CA SER A 103 -3.72 6.76 -11.74
C SER A 103 -4.84 7.02 -10.74
N GLY A 104 -5.46 5.93 -10.28
CA GLY A 104 -6.21 5.94 -9.02
C GLY A 104 -5.33 6.39 -7.84
N VAL A 105 -5.99 6.88 -6.79
CA VAL A 105 -5.35 7.27 -5.54
C VAL A 105 -5.10 6.03 -4.68
N LYS A 106 -3.97 5.99 -4.00
CA LYS A 106 -3.63 4.98 -2.98
C LYS A 106 -3.11 5.66 -1.72
N SER A 107 -3.35 4.99 -0.59
CA SER A 107 -2.87 5.40 0.71
C SER A 107 -1.45 4.92 0.98
N PHE A 108 -0.71 5.69 1.76
CA PHE A 108 0.62 5.38 2.24
C PHE A 108 0.74 5.88 3.67
N TRP A 109 1.18 5.02 4.58
CA TRP A 109 1.16 5.32 6.01
C TRP A 109 2.52 5.80 6.50
N VAL A 110 2.51 6.90 7.25
CA VAL A 110 3.71 7.44 7.91
C VAL A 110 3.67 7.08 9.38
N GLY A 111 4.62 6.22 9.76
CA GLY A 111 4.80 5.72 11.12
C GLY A 111 5.87 6.47 11.91
N GLN A 112 5.85 6.29 13.22
CA GLN A 112 6.91 6.80 14.13
C GLN A 112 8.05 5.80 14.35
N PHE A 113 7.81 4.53 14.06
CA PHE A 113 8.71 3.42 14.35
C PHE A 113 9.35 2.87 13.09
N GLU A 114 10.49 2.19 13.26
CA GLU A 114 11.13 1.47 12.15
C GLU A 114 10.22 0.34 11.69
N THR A 115 10.15 0.14 10.38
CA THR A 115 9.42 -0.98 9.78
C THR A 115 10.28 -2.24 9.82
N VAL A 116 9.73 -3.30 10.38
CA VAL A 116 10.28 -4.64 10.38
C VAL A 116 9.40 -5.50 9.48
N SER A 117 9.98 -6.14 8.47
CA SER A 117 9.24 -7.09 7.65
C SER A 117 8.96 -8.37 8.43
N GLU A 118 7.80 -8.96 8.20
CA GLU A 118 7.51 -10.32 8.65
C GLU A 118 8.53 -11.33 8.12
N ILE A 119 8.72 -12.41 8.87
CA ILE A 119 9.56 -13.53 8.49
C ILE A 119 8.79 -14.82 8.78
N GLU A 120 8.34 -15.48 7.71
CA GLU A 120 7.69 -16.79 7.78
C GLU A 120 8.70 -17.95 7.88
N PRO A 121 8.34 -19.08 8.53
CA PRO A 121 7.08 -19.32 9.24
C PRO A 121 7.05 -18.70 10.64
N ASN A 122 5.95 -18.06 11.03
CA ASN A 122 5.71 -17.58 12.40
C ASN A 122 4.33 -17.99 12.98
N SER A 123 3.60 -18.88 12.31
CA SER A 123 2.23 -19.24 12.69
C SER A 123 2.09 -20.17 13.91
N GLU A 124 3.21 -20.62 14.49
CA GLU A 124 3.23 -21.47 15.68
C GLU A 124 3.60 -20.64 16.93
N PHE A 125 2.80 -20.74 17.99
CA PHE A 125 3.04 -20.00 19.24
C PHE A 125 4.44 -20.27 19.85
N ALA A 126 5.03 -21.43 19.56
CA ALA A 126 6.35 -21.83 20.03
C ALA A 126 7.51 -21.19 19.22
N THR A 127 7.24 -20.67 18.02
CA THR A 127 8.24 -20.05 17.14
C THR A 127 7.79 -18.67 16.67
N PRO A 128 7.55 -17.72 17.60
CA PRO A 128 7.17 -16.37 17.23
C PRO A 128 8.36 -15.63 16.61
N GLN A 129 8.08 -14.69 15.70
CA GLN A 129 9.10 -13.75 15.24
C GLN A 129 9.44 -12.77 16.37
N THR A 130 10.71 -12.70 16.76
CA THR A 130 11.17 -11.69 17.73
C THR A 130 11.30 -10.34 17.04
N ILE A 131 10.67 -9.31 17.62
CA ILE A 131 10.74 -7.94 17.11
C ILE A 131 11.19 -6.96 18.21
N PRO A 132 11.85 -5.84 17.85
CA PRO A 132 12.15 -4.79 18.82
C PRO A 132 10.88 -4.16 19.41
N PHE A 133 10.96 -3.71 20.66
CA PHE A 133 9.91 -2.84 21.22
C PHE A 133 9.81 -1.55 20.40
N ASN A 134 8.61 -0.99 20.23
CA ASN A 134 8.36 0.19 19.38
C ASN A 134 8.75 -0.03 17.91
N SER A 135 8.15 -1.03 17.27
CA SER A 135 8.32 -1.34 15.85
C SER A 135 6.98 -1.22 15.11
N THR A 136 7.04 -0.93 13.81
CA THR A 136 5.93 -1.17 12.88
C THR A 136 6.23 -2.48 12.15
N ILE A 137 5.24 -3.35 12.01
CA ILE A 137 5.41 -4.61 11.27
C ILE A 137 4.75 -4.44 9.90
N GLU A 138 5.48 -4.78 8.85
CA GLU A 138 4.89 -4.98 7.53
C GLU A 138 4.75 -6.47 7.27
N GLY A 139 3.51 -6.92 7.09
CA GLY A 139 3.20 -8.33 6.86
C GLY A 139 2.06 -8.57 5.88
N ILE A 140 1.89 -9.84 5.51
CA ILE A 140 0.92 -10.39 4.59
C ILE A 140 0.29 -11.61 5.27
N LEU A 141 -0.94 -11.43 5.76
CA LEU A 141 -1.73 -12.54 6.28
C LEU A 141 -2.37 -13.33 5.12
N GLU A 142 -2.09 -14.63 5.05
CA GLU A 142 -2.74 -15.55 4.14
C GLU A 142 -4.07 -16.10 4.71
N ASN A 143 -4.74 -16.99 3.97
CA ASN A 143 -5.98 -17.60 4.43
C ASN A 143 -5.71 -18.51 5.64
N GLU A 144 -6.45 -18.29 6.73
CA GLU A 144 -6.33 -19.05 7.99
C GLU A 144 -4.96 -18.92 8.67
N ASP A 145 -4.23 -17.83 8.39
CA ASP A 145 -2.92 -17.55 9.00
C ASP A 145 -3.04 -16.83 10.35
N VAL A 146 -2.07 -17.07 11.23
CA VAL A 146 -2.02 -16.50 12.58
C VAL A 146 -0.58 -16.15 12.94
N ASP A 147 -0.18 -14.90 12.72
CA ASP A 147 1.22 -14.53 12.91
C ASP A 147 1.54 -14.23 14.38
N TYR A 148 2.51 -14.95 14.95
CA TYR A 148 2.97 -14.69 16.31
C TYR A 148 4.23 -13.83 16.33
N TYR A 149 4.17 -12.74 17.07
CA TYR A 149 5.31 -11.87 17.37
C TYR A 149 5.60 -11.84 18.87
N VAL A 150 6.87 -11.71 19.23
CA VAL A 150 7.31 -11.56 20.61
C VAL A 150 8.17 -10.32 20.80
N ILE A 151 7.89 -9.59 21.87
CA ILE A 151 8.67 -8.43 22.33
C ILE A 151 9.19 -8.66 23.74
N GLU A 152 10.36 -8.11 24.04
CA GLU A 152 10.82 -7.99 25.43
C GLU A 152 10.15 -6.77 26.08
N ALA A 153 9.38 -7.01 27.14
CA ALA A 153 8.72 -5.97 27.92
C ALA A 153 9.17 -5.98 29.40
N LYS A 154 9.23 -4.79 30.00
CA LYS A 154 9.63 -4.53 31.38
C LYS A 154 8.44 -4.10 32.21
N LYS A 155 8.48 -4.42 33.51
CA LYS A 155 7.45 -4.02 34.47
C LYS A 155 7.19 -2.51 34.42
N GLY A 156 5.93 -2.13 34.26
CA GLY A 156 5.50 -0.73 34.22
C GLY A 156 5.51 -0.10 32.82
N GLN A 157 5.97 -0.80 31.78
CA GLN A 157 5.80 -0.34 30.40
C GLN A 157 4.34 -0.46 29.97
N ARG A 158 3.86 0.54 29.22
CA ARG A 158 2.57 0.50 28.55
C ARG A 158 2.79 -0.02 27.14
N ILE A 159 1.96 -0.98 26.74
CA ILE A 159 1.96 -1.55 25.39
C ILE A 159 0.64 -1.14 24.74
N SER A 160 0.73 -0.72 23.48
CA SER A 160 -0.41 -0.50 22.60
C SER A 160 -0.06 -1.15 21.28
N VAL A 161 -1.01 -1.88 20.71
CA VAL A 161 -0.88 -2.51 19.40
C VAL A 161 -2.07 -2.06 18.57
N GLU A 162 -1.82 -1.69 17.33
CA GLU A 162 -2.82 -1.35 16.34
C GLU A 162 -2.50 -2.14 15.07
N VAL A 163 -3.54 -2.62 14.41
CA VAL A 163 -3.43 -3.28 13.11
C VAL A 163 -4.26 -2.51 12.09
N GLU A 164 -3.66 -2.28 10.93
CA GLU A 164 -4.29 -1.65 9.79
C GLU A 164 -4.45 -2.69 8.68
N GLY A 165 -5.63 -3.30 8.60
CA GLY A 165 -5.99 -4.21 7.52
C GLY A 165 -6.71 -3.47 6.40
N ILE A 166 -8.05 -3.49 6.43
CA ILE A 166 -8.92 -2.86 5.42
C ILE A 166 -8.58 -1.39 5.11
N ARG A 167 -8.07 -0.63 6.08
CA ARG A 167 -7.65 0.79 5.91
C ARG A 167 -6.52 0.97 4.91
N LEU A 168 -5.73 -0.08 4.64
CA LEU A 168 -4.69 -0.05 3.60
C LEU A 168 -5.26 -0.16 2.17
N GLY A 169 -6.56 -0.45 2.00
CA GLY A 169 -7.25 -0.32 0.71
C GLY A 169 -6.77 -1.28 -0.40
N ASN A 170 -6.26 -2.45 -0.02
CA ASN A 170 -5.81 -3.51 -0.93
C ASN A 170 -6.75 -4.72 -0.93
N ALA A 171 -7.13 -5.20 0.25
CA ALA A 171 -8.04 -6.32 0.43
C ALA A 171 -9.07 -5.97 1.53
N PHE A 172 -10.26 -6.54 1.41
CA PHE A 172 -11.25 -6.51 2.47
C PHE A 172 -10.85 -7.54 3.52
N TYR A 173 -9.99 -7.12 4.42
CA TYR A 173 -9.46 -7.96 5.50
C TYR A 173 -9.79 -7.32 6.84
N ASP A 174 -10.30 -8.15 7.74
CA ASP A 174 -10.78 -7.77 9.07
C ASP A 174 -9.84 -8.40 10.12
N PRO A 175 -8.81 -7.68 10.58
CA PRO A 175 -7.79 -8.22 11.48
C PRO A 175 -8.28 -8.30 12.92
N TYR A 176 -7.96 -9.42 13.57
CA TYR A 176 -8.00 -9.55 15.03
C TYR A 176 -6.59 -9.45 15.61
N VAL A 177 -6.42 -8.76 16.73
CA VAL A 177 -5.15 -8.71 17.46
C VAL A 177 -5.34 -8.99 18.94
N ALA A 178 -4.49 -9.85 19.49
CA ALA A 178 -4.44 -10.17 20.91
C ALA A 178 -3.03 -10.04 21.47
N ILE A 179 -2.93 -9.57 22.71
CA ILE A 179 -1.70 -9.60 23.49
C ILE A 179 -1.80 -10.78 24.46
N LEU A 180 -0.89 -11.73 24.31
CA LEU A 180 -0.83 -12.92 25.14
C LEU A 180 0.39 -12.86 26.09
N ASN A 181 0.32 -13.54 27.22
CA ASN A 181 1.51 -13.84 28.03
C ASN A 181 2.22 -15.12 27.51
N MET A 182 3.38 -15.47 28.09
CA MET A 182 4.16 -16.66 27.69
C MET A 182 3.47 -18.00 27.96
N GLU A 183 2.39 -18.01 28.77
CA GLU A 183 1.55 -19.17 29.05
C GLU A 183 0.34 -19.26 28.08
N ARG A 184 0.33 -18.40 27.04
CA ARG A 184 -0.77 -18.25 26.07
C ARG A 184 -2.08 -17.78 26.68
N PHE A 185 -2.03 -17.10 27.82
CA PHE A 185 -3.18 -16.44 28.40
C PHE A 185 -3.37 -15.06 27.76
N GLU A 186 -4.59 -14.78 27.27
CA GLU A 186 -4.95 -13.49 26.69
C GLU A 186 -5.04 -12.41 27.77
N LEU A 187 -4.23 -11.37 27.61
CA LEU A 187 -4.23 -10.20 28.50
C LEU A 187 -5.23 -9.15 28.03
N THR A 188 -5.35 -8.98 26.72
CA THR A 188 -6.32 -8.09 26.06
C THR A 188 -6.38 -8.45 24.58
N ALA A 189 -7.50 -8.13 23.94
CA ALA A 189 -7.65 -8.24 22.50
C ALA A 189 -8.51 -7.11 21.91
N SER A 190 -8.43 -6.96 20.60
CA SER A 190 -9.25 -6.05 19.80
C SER A 190 -9.56 -6.72 18.48
N ASP A 191 -10.83 -6.67 18.09
CA ASP A 191 -11.33 -7.07 16.78
C ASP A 191 -11.62 -5.78 16.00
N ASP A 192 -12.68 -5.07 16.42
CA ASP A 192 -13.01 -3.73 15.95
C ASP A 192 -12.68 -2.64 16.97
N THR A 193 -12.42 -1.43 16.47
CA THR A 193 -12.41 -0.22 17.31
C THR A 193 -13.21 0.91 16.68
N SER A 194 -14.01 1.58 17.51
CA SER A 194 -14.81 2.76 17.09
C SER A 194 -13.98 4.05 16.98
N LEU A 195 -12.72 4.02 17.39
CA LEU A 195 -11.87 5.20 17.47
C LEU A 195 -11.42 5.75 16.09
N LEU A 196 -11.61 4.98 15.02
CA LEU A 196 -11.15 5.31 13.66
C LEU A 196 -12.22 5.01 12.58
N LEU A 197 -13.51 5.06 12.95
CA LEU A 197 -14.64 4.95 12.01
C LEU A 197 -14.87 6.23 11.20
#